data_AF-Q97AU7-F1
#
_entry.id   AF-Q97AU7-F1
#
_cell.length_a   1.000
_cell.length_b   1.000
_cell.length_c   1.000
_cell.angle_alpha   90.00
_cell.angle_beta   90.00
_cell.angle_gamma   90.00
#
_symmetry.space_group_name_H-M   'P 1'
#
loop_
_entity.id
_entity.type
_entity.pdbx_description
1 polymer ?
#
loop_
_entity_poly.entity_id
_entity_poly.type
_entity_poly.pdbx_seq_one_letter_code
_entity_poly.pdbx_strand_id
1 'polypeptide(L)'
;MGIDPRNDQAVLIAKHFGSTNFVWNYFLEQRVREYKENDKFLTAFDMMKCLTALKNKYAWLSEVNAQSLQQTLMKLYSTFRSFFKHNTAFPKFKSKKDKQYFIVPQHFKFKGNRLILPNLIKA
;
A
#
# COMPACT_ATOMS: atom_id res chain seq x y z
N MET A 1 -25.79 -20.79 2.05
CA MET A 1 -24.98 -19.82 2.81
C MET A 1 -24.81 -18.59 1.93
N GLY A 2 -25.69 -17.59 2.07
CA GLY A 2 -25.72 -16.42 1.18
C GLY A 2 -24.72 -15.38 1.68
N ILE A 3 -23.70 -15.09 0.88
CA ILE A 3 -22.69 -14.08 1.21
C ILE A 3 -23.31 -12.71 0.92
N ASP A 4 -23.44 -11.84 1.94
CA ASP A 4 -23.94 -10.47 1.76
C ASP A 4 -22.86 -9.66 0.99
N PRO A 5 -23.15 -9.13 -0.21
CA PRO A 5 -22.20 -8.36 -1.00
C PRO A 5 -21.57 -7.18 -0.25
N ARG A 6 -22.24 -6.65 0.79
CA ARG A 6 -21.73 -5.57 1.64
C ARG A 6 -20.64 -6.04 2.60
N ASN A 7 -20.73 -7.27 3.09
CA ASN A 7 -19.72 -7.86 3.97
C ASN A 7 -18.43 -8.15 3.18
N ASP A 8 -18.54 -8.66 1.96
CA ASP A 8 -17.38 -8.90 1.10
C ASP A 8 -16.64 -7.61 0.74
N GLN A 9 -17.39 -6.53 0.47
CA GLN A 9 -16.82 -5.21 0.24
C GLN A 9 -16.07 -4.70 1.48
N ALA A 10 -16.67 -4.81 2.66
CA ALA A 10 -16.05 -4.40 3.92
C ALA A 10 -14.76 -5.20 4.21
N VAL A 11 -14.80 -6.52 4.03
CA VAL A 11 -13.64 -7.41 4.18
C VAL A 11 -12.53 -6.99 3.22
N LEU A 12 -12.86 -6.70 1.96
CA LEU A 12 -11.86 -6.37 0.97
C LEU A 12 -11.26 -4.97 1.18
N ILE A 13 -12.05 -3.99 1.62
CA ILE A 13 -11.55 -2.68 2.06
C ILE A 13 -10.58 -2.87 3.24
N ALA A 14 -10.94 -3.69 4.22
CA ALA A 14 -10.07 -4.01 5.36
C ALA A 14 -8.77 -4.69 4.92
N LYS A 15 -8.82 -5.60 3.94
CA LYS A 15 -7.63 -6.18 3.31
C LYS A 15 -6.76 -5.11 2.65
N HIS A 16 -7.34 -4.16 1.91
CA HIS A 16 -6.57 -3.06 1.30
C HIS A 16 -5.85 -2.23 2.37
N PHE A 17 -6.53 -1.85 3.45
CA PHE A 17 -5.91 -1.12 4.57
C PHE A 17 -4.79 -1.91 5.23
N GLY A 18 -5.03 -3.20 5.51
CA GLY A 18 -4.01 -4.08 6.09
C GLY A 18 -2.77 -4.19 5.21
N SER A 19 -2.96 -4.44 3.91
CA SER A 19 -1.89 -4.60 2.93
C SER A 19 -1.10 -3.32 2.71
N THR A 20 -1.75 -2.16 2.57
CA THR A 20 -1.03 -0.89 2.37
C THR A 20 -0.27 -0.48 3.63
N ASN A 21 -0.84 -0.65 4.82
CA ASN A 21 -0.12 -0.38 6.07
C ASN A 21 1.08 -1.31 6.25
N PHE A 22 0.92 -2.60 5.97
CA PHE A 22 2.01 -3.57 6.03
C PHE A 22 3.13 -3.21 5.07
N VAL A 23 2.82 -2.95 3.79
CA VAL A 23 3.80 -2.57 2.78
C VAL A 23 4.53 -1.28 3.18
N TRP A 24 3.81 -0.26 3.67
CA TRP A 24 4.43 0.95 4.18
C TRP A 24 5.45 0.66 5.30
N ASN A 25 5.03 -0.08 6.32
CA ASN A 25 5.85 -0.38 7.48
C ASN A 25 7.07 -1.23 7.11
N TYR A 26 6.86 -2.28 6.31
CA TYR A 26 7.92 -3.15 5.83
C TYR A 26 9.01 -2.35 5.09
N PHE A 27 8.62 -1.52 4.12
CA PHE A 27 9.59 -0.77 3.33
C PHE A 27 10.17 0.43 4.07
N LEU A 28 9.48 1.01 5.04
CA LEU A 28 10.06 2.00 5.94
C LEU A 28 11.23 1.37 6.72
N GLU A 29 11.01 0.20 7.31
CA GLU A 29 12.05 -0.55 8.03
C GLU A 29 13.22 -0.91 7.11
N GLN A 30 12.95 -1.46 5.91
CA GLN A 30 14.01 -1.82 4.96
C GLN A 30 14.85 -0.60 4.56
N ARG A 31 14.23 0.56 4.31
CA ARG A 31 14.98 1.79 3.99
C ARG A 31 15.87 2.24 5.13
N VAL A 32 15.36 2.21 6.36
CA VAL A 32 16.12 2.59 7.55
C VAL A 32 17.29 1.63 7.77
N ARG A 33 17.05 0.34 7.56
CA ARG A 33 18.08 -0.70 7.68
C ARG A 33 19.17 -0.53 6.62
N GLU A 34 18.79 -0.42 5.35
CA GLU A 34 19.72 -0.26 4.22
C GLU A 34 20.61 0.97 4.39
N TYR A 35 20.05 2.07 4.89
CA TYR A 35 20.82 3.27 5.18
C TYR A 35 21.82 3.03 6.33
N LYS A 36 21.40 2.37 7.40
CA LYS A 36 22.28 2.08 8.54
C LYS A 36 23.42 1.11 8.20
N GLU A 37 23.14 0.10 7.38
CA GLU A 37 24.09 -0.97 7.07
C GLU A 37 25.01 -0.61 5.91
N ASN A 38 24.48 0.08 4.89
CA ASN A 38 25.18 0.27 3.61
C ASN A 38 25.31 1.74 3.18
N ASP A 39 24.84 2.69 3.99
CA ASP A 39 24.75 4.13 3.66
C ASP A 39 24.01 4.40 2.33
N LYS A 40 23.01 3.56 2.02
CA LYS A 40 22.25 3.61 0.76
C LYS A 40 20.79 3.95 0.99
N PHE A 41 20.24 4.73 0.07
CA PHE A 41 18.81 5.02 0.01
C PHE A 41 18.16 4.23 -1.12
N LEU A 42 17.24 3.33 -0.78
CA LEU A 42 16.43 2.65 -1.80
C LEU A 42 15.66 3.68 -2.64
N THR A 43 15.50 3.45 -3.93
CA THR A 43 14.59 4.23 -4.77
C THR A 43 13.17 3.64 -4.71
N ALA A 44 12.18 4.34 -5.28
CA ALA A 44 10.86 3.76 -5.47
C ALA A 44 10.91 2.48 -6.34
N PHE A 45 11.78 2.48 -7.36
CA PHE A 45 11.94 1.35 -8.27
C PHE A 45 12.55 0.14 -7.57
N ASP A 46 13.54 0.33 -6.71
CA ASP A 46 14.13 -0.77 -5.92
C ASP A 46 13.08 -1.42 -5.01
N MET A 47 12.28 -0.61 -4.32
CA MET A 47 11.18 -1.11 -3.49
C MET A 47 10.12 -1.85 -4.31
N MET A 48 9.79 -1.36 -5.52
CA MET A 48 8.86 -2.05 -6.41
C MET A 48 9.37 -3.40 -6.89
N LYS A 49 10.68 -3.52 -7.19
CA LYS A 49 11.30 -4.82 -7.50
C LYS A 49 11.18 -5.79 -6.32
N CYS A 50 11.50 -5.32 -5.12
CA CYS A 50 11.37 -6.12 -3.90
C CYS A 50 9.90 -6.49 -3.59
N LEU A 51 8.93 -5.65 -3.96
CA LEU A 51 7.51 -5.93 -3.74
C LEU A 51 7.06 -7.21 -4.44
N THR A 52 7.59 -7.52 -5.63
CA THR A 52 7.29 -8.78 -6.33
C THR A 52 7.69 -9.99 -5.50
N ALA A 53 8.90 -9.99 -4.95
CA ALA A 53 9.37 -11.06 -4.06
C ALA A 53 8.55 -11.10 -2.74
N LEU A 54 8.20 -9.93 -2.21
CA LEU A 54 7.40 -9.82 -1.00
C LEU A 54 6.00 -10.44 -1.17
N LYS A 55 5.37 -10.24 -2.33
CA LYS A 55 4.08 -10.86 -2.65
C LYS A 55 4.14 -12.38 -2.76
N ASN A 56 5.28 -12.93 -3.19
CA ASN A 56 5.49 -14.38 -3.22
C ASN A 56 5.62 -14.93 -1.79
N LYS A 57 6.28 -14.20 -0.89
CA LYS A 57 6.40 -14.56 0.53
C LYS A 57 5.07 -14.42 1.29
N TYR A 58 4.29 -13.39 0.96
CA TYR A 58 3.03 -13.06 1.60
C TYR A 58 1.91 -13.05 0.56
N ALA A 59 1.39 -14.22 0.24
CA ALA A 59 0.41 -14.42 -0.84
C ALA A 59 -0.84 -13.53 -0.71
N TRP A 60 -1.25 -13.18 0.52
CA TRP A 60 -2.39 -12.31 0.79
C TRP A 60 -2.22 -10.87 0.26
N LEU A 61 -0.99 -10.43 -0.03
CA LEU A 61 -0.74 -9.15 -0.72
C LEU A 61 -1.22 -9.18 -2.18
N SER A 62 -1.40 -10.36 -2.77
CA SER A 62 -1.96 -10.52 -4.11
C SER A 62 -3.49 -10.49 -4.14
N GLU A 63 -4.16 -10.48 -2.98
CA GLU A 63 -5.62 -10.39 -2.88
C GLU A 63 -6.16 -8.96 -3.09
N VAL A 64 -5.28 -7.96 -3.09
CA VAL A 64 -5.63 -6.55 -3.25
C VAL A 64 -5.08 -5.98 -4.56
N ASN A 65 -5.58 -4.80 -4.93
CA ASN A 65 -5.11 -4.13 -6.14
C ASN A 65 -3.59 -3.82 -6.06
N ALA A 66 -2.83 -4.32 -7.04
CA ALA A 66 -1.38 -4.14 -7.07
C ALA A 66 -0.94 -2.66 -7.17
N GLN A 67 -1.74 -1.82 -7.85
CA GLN A 67 -1.46 -0.39 -7.95
C GLN A 67 -1.59 0.28 -6.58
N SER A 68 -2.49 -0.16 -5.70
CA SER A 68 -2.58 0.37 -4.34
C SER A 68 -1.31 0.12 -3.52
N LEU A 69 -0.68 -1.04 -3.69
CA LEU A 69 0.61 -1.34 -3.07
C LEU A 69 1.73 -0.48 -3.65
N GLN A 70 1.78 -0.35 -4.99
CA GLN A 70 2.77 0.49 -5.67
C GLN A 70 2.64 1.97 -5.30
N GLN A 71 1.41 2.50 -5.22
CA GLN A 71 1.15 3.88 -4.81
C GLN A 71 1.55 4.11 -3.35
N THR A 72 1.44 3.10 -2.49
CA THR A 72 1.96 3.17 -1.11
C THR A 72 3.48 3.39 -1.11
N LEU A 73 4.22 2.68 -1.97
CA LEU A 73 5.67 2.86 -2.11
C LEU A 73 6.04 4.23 -2.67
N MET A 74 5.28 4.73 -3.66
CA MET A 74 5.46 6.07 -4.21
C MET A 74 5.21 7.15 -3.14
N LYS A 75 4.19 6.96 -2.30
CA LYS A 75 3.94 7.85 -1.18
C LYS A 75 5.07 7.82 -0.16
N LEU A 76 5.59 6.63 0.17
CA LEU A 76 6.72 6.50 1.09
C LEU A 76 7.95 7.25 0.53
N TYR A 77 8.28 7.01 -0.74
CA TYR A 77 9.40 7.66 -1.42
C TYR A 77 9.26 9.19 -1.43
N SER A 78 8.08 9.71 -1.81
CA SER A 78 7.83 11.16 -1.80
C SER A 78 7.90 11.77 -0.39
N THR A 79 7.47 11.03 0.64
CA THR A 79 7.58 11.49 2.04
C THR A 79 9.03 11.63 2.46
N PHE A 80 9.91 10.67 2.12
CA PHE A 80 11.35 10.81 2.34
C PHE A 80 11.94 12.00 1.56
N ARG A 81 11.56 12.19 0.29
CA ARG A 81 12.03 13.33 -0.51
C ARG A 81 11.64 14.67 0.13
N SER A 82 10.45 14.78 0.70
CA SER A 82 10.02 15.98 1.44
C SER A 82 10.75 16.14 2.77
N PHE A 83 11.01 15.05 3.48
CA PHE A 83 11.81 15.06 4.71
C PHE A 83 13.22 15.59 4.48
N PHE A 84 13.92 15.14 3.42
CA PHE A 84 15.24 15.64 3.06
C PHE A 84 15.26 17.12 2.63
N LYS A 85 14.10 17.66 2.22
CA LYS A 85 13.94 19.09 1.95
C LYS A 85 13.54 19.90 3.18
N HIS A 86 13.55 19.29 4.37
CA HIS A 86 13.09 19.89 5.63
C HIS A 86 11.62 20.34 5.65
N ASN A 87 10.78 19.81 4.75
CA ASN A 87 9.37 20.18 4.64
C ASN A 87 8.44 19.33 5.53
N THR A 88 8.89 18.14 5.93
CA THR A 88 8.09 17.20 6.72
C THR A 88 8.97 16.49 7.74
N ALA A 89 8.38 16.05 8.86
CA ALA A 89 9.07 15.20 9.83
C ALA A 89 9.42 13.82 9.23
N PHE A 90 10.31 13.09 9.92
CA PHE A 90 10.70 11.74 9.54
C PHE A 90 9.47 10.81 9.44
N PRO A 91 9.37 9.95 8.40
CA PRO A 91 8.24 9.04 8.25
C PRO A 91 8.08 8.10 9.44
N LYS A 92 6.84 7.92 9.90
CA LYS A 92 6.50 7.02 11.02
C LYS A 92 5.86 5.73 10.53
N PHE A 93 5.94 4.69 11.35
CA PHE A 93 5.15 3.48 11.16
C PHE A 93 3.65 3.79 11.25
N LYS A 94 2.87 3.17 10.38
CA LYS A 94 1.41 3.24 10.37
C LYS A 94 0.81 2.25 11.36
N SER A 95 -0.20 2.69 12.08
CA SER A 95 -1.04 1.91 12.97
C SER A 95 -2.43 1.70 12.37
N LYS A 96 -3.13 0.65 12.82
CA LYS A 96 -4.55 0.43 12.50
C LYS A 96 -5.46 1.52 13.08
N LYS A 97 -5.00 2.22 14.13
CA LYS A 97 -5.73 3.32 14.77
C LYS A 97 -5.62 4.64 13.99
N ASP A 98 -4.67 4.73 13.06
CA ASP A 98 -4.50 5.93 12.25
C ASP A 98 -5.60 6.04 11.19
N LYS A 99 -5.68 7.19 10.51
CA LYS A 99 -6.54 7.35 9.35
C LYS A 99 -6.16 6.32 8.26
N GLN A 100 -7.10 5.44 7.95
CA GLN A 100 -6.94 4.38 6.95
C GLN A 100 -7.30 4.90 5.55
N TYR A 101 -6.46 4.60 4.57
CA TYR A 101 -6.72 4.91 3.16
C TYR A 101 -5.86 4.02 2.25
N PHE A 102 -6.29 3.89 1.00
CA PHE A 102 -5.48 3.36 -0.10
C PHE A 102 -5.74 4.17 -1.36
N ILE A 103 -4.82 4.13 -2.32
CA ILE A 103 -4.91 4.89 -3.56
C ILE A 103 -5.16 3.92 -4.71
N VAL A 104 -6.14 4.22 -5.55
CA VAL A 104 -6.38 3.51 -6.81
C VAL A 104 -6.29 4.54 -7.93
N PRO A 105 -5.18 4.57 -8.68
CA PRO A 105 -4.93 5.66 -9.63
C PRO A 105 -5.77 5.55 -10.91
N GLN A 106 -6.20 4.34 -11.28
CA GLN A 106 -6.87 4.09 -12.56
C GLN A 106 -7.80 2.88 -12.49
N HIS A 107 -8.55 2.66 -13.59
CA HIS A 107 -9.47 1.54 -13.80
C HIS A 107 -10.70 1.46 -12.87
N PHE A 108 -10.97 2.50 -12.09
CA PHE A 108 -12.26 2.63 -11.42
C PHE A 108 -13.35 3.14 -12.37
N LYS A 109 -14.60 2.75 -12.10
CA LYS A 109 -15.78 3.20 -12.86
C LYS A 109 -16.84 3.72 -11.90
N PHE A 110 -17.60 4.72 -12.36
CA PHE A 110 -18.83 5.15 -11.69
C PHE A 110 -20.03 4.53 -12.42
N LYS A 111 -20.95 3.94 -11.66
CA LYS A 111 -22.25 3.47 -12.16
C LYS A 111 -23.34 4.06 -11.28
N GLY A 112 -23.91 5.20 -11.71
CA GLY A 112 -24.76 6.03 -10.85
C GLY A 112 -24.00 6.46 -9.60
N ASN A 113 -24.55 6.20 -8.42
CA ASN A 113 -23.93 6.53 -7.13
C ASN A 113 -22.97 5.43 -6.59
N ARG A 114 -22.55 4.48 -7.44
CA ARG A 114 -21.66 3.38 -7.03
C ARG A 114 -20.28 3.54 -7.66
N LEU A 115 -19.24 3.45 -6.82
CA LEU A 115 -17.85 3.33 -7.25
C LEU A 115 -17.52 1.85 -7.43
N ILE A 116 -17.05 1.48 -8.62
CA ILE A 116 -16.59 0.14 -8.96
C ILE A 116 -15.07 0.20 -9.07
N LEU A 117 -14.36 -0.52 -8.21
CA LEU A 117 -12.92 -0.67 -8.32
C LEU A 117 -12.59 -2.05 -8.93
N PRO A 118 -11.52 -2.15 -9.73
CA PRO A 118 -11.04 -3.43 -10.23
C PRO A 118 -10.61 -4.30 -9.05
N ASN A 119 -10.96 -5.59 -9.10
CA ASN A 119 -10.83 -6.57 -8.02
C ASN A 119 -11.76 -6.38 -6.80
N LEU A 120 -12.69 -5.41 -6.76
CA LEU A 120 -13.72 -5.33 -5.70
C LEU A 120 -14.95 -6.22 -5.94
N ILE A 121 -14.98 -6.96 -7.05
CA ILE A 121 -16.05 -7.91 -7.37
C ILE A 121 -15.34 -9.17 -7.85
N LYS A 122 -15.40 -10.26 -7.09
CA LYS A 122 -15.25 -11.60 -7.68
C LYS A 122 -16.52 -11.80 -8.52
N ALA A 123 -16.34 -11.96 -9.83
CA ALA A 123 -17.40 -12.47 -10.69
C ALA A 123 -17.79 -13.89 -10.24
#